data_AF-A0A929VDM1-F1
#
_entry.id   AF-A0A929VDM1-F1
#
_cell.length_a   1.000
_cell.length_b   1.000
_cell.length_c   1.000
_cell.angle_alpha   90.00
_cell.angle_beta   90.00
_cell.angle_gamma   90.00
#
_symmetry.space_group_name_H-M   'P 1'
#
loop_
_entity.id
_entity.type
_entity.pdbx_description
1 polymer ?
#
loop_
_entity_poly.entity_id
_entity_poly.type
_entity_poly.pdbx_seq_one_letter_code
_entity_poly.pdbx_strand_id
1 'polypeptide(L)'
;MFGDWIWLAEQEQKNQRVLFWNGFMVEDLDAPCDVWICATDKYMLFVNGVLQGTGPARSTRQEGWIDRYDVTSLLRKGKNTIAVSVWNYGYSTYQSLYDHGKLIFDILQRGEVLVSSGESTWCMKDAGLIPGAPKRNVNLGPADYYDAQLGDGSWFLHPDKINGWQKAVVCKQVNKRLRELPERKRTIEAKLPKRIVRIQDVENDCQVFTVNQRRALFADRRDADETNLNAFLGCVLRSEQCQRGVISFPNRKWNGIFGSFRVGEK
;
A
#
# COMPACT_ATOMS: atom_id res chain seq x y z
N MET A 1 -11.35 17.55 11.62
CA MET A 1 -10.44 17.67 10.47
C MET A 1 -10.77 18.97 9.77
N PHE A 2 -9.75 19.68 9.30
CA PHE A 2 -9.86 20.96 8.60
C PHE A 2 -9.59 20.81 7.11
N GLY A 3 -8.73 19.86 6.72
CA GLY A 3 -8.43 19.55 5.34
C GLY A 3 -9.52 18.79 4.60
N ASP A 4 -9.29 18.67 3.30
CA ASP A 4 -10.11 17.90 2.38
C ASP A 4 -9.56 16.48 2.22
N TRP A 5 -10.45 15.56 1.88
CA TRP A 5 -10.04 14.27 1.33
C TRP A 5 -9.42 14.48 -0.05
N ILE A 6 -8.21 13.97 -0.26
CA ILE A 6 -7.47 14.14 -1.51
C ILE A 6 -7.02 12.81 -2.09
N TRP A 7 -6.81 12.79 -3.41
CA TRP A 7 -6.21 11.66 -4.13
C TRP A 7 -5.44 12.10 -5.38
N LEU A 8 -4.91 11.13 -6.11
CA LEU A 8 -4.32 11.29 -7.43
C LEU A 8 -5.43 11.49 -8.49
N ALA A 9 -5.22 12.39 -9.45
CA ALA A 9 -6.17 12.68 -10.52
C ALA A 9 -6.35 11.53 -11.55
N GLU A 10 -5.46 10.55 -11.51
CA GLU A 10 -5.47 9.41 -12.43
C GLU A 10 -6.58 8.40 -12.12
N GLN A 11 -6.92 7.60 -13.13
CA GLN A 11 -7.85 6.49 -12.96
C GLN A 11 -7.33 5.51 -11.91
N GLU A 12 -8.18 5.20 -10.94
CA GLU A 12 -7.84 4.25 -9.88
C GLU A 12 -7.59 2.85 -10.42
N GLN A 13 -6.59 2.18 -9.85
CA GLN A 13 -6.19 0.82 -10.20
C GLN A 13 -6.22 -0.08 -8.97
N LYS A 14 -6.46 -1.38 -9.18
CA LYS A 14 -6.26 -2.36 -8.11
C LYS A 14 -4.79 -2.37 -7.71
N ASN A 15 -4.52 -2.46 -6.40
CA ASN A 15 -3.18 -2.43 -5.84
C ASN A 15 -2.40 -1.18 -6.27
N GLN A 16 -2.87 -0.01 -5.85
CA GLN A 16 -2.26 1.29 -6.15
C GLN A 16 -1.71 1.93 -4.88
N ARG A 17 -0.47 2.42 -4.97
CA ARG A 17 0.16 3.22 -3.92
C ARG A 17 0.42 4.62 -4.46
N VAL A 18 -0.02 5.61 -3.70
CA VAL A 18 0.14 7.03 -4.00
C VAL A 18 0.94 7.65 -2.88
N LEU A 19 1.97 8.39 -3.27
CA LEU A 19 2.83 9.16 -2.39
C LEU A 19 2.28 10.58 -2.34
N PHE A 20 2.32 11.19 -1.17
CA PHE A 20 1.89 12.55 -0.91
C PHE A 20 2.97 13.27 -0.13
N TRP A 21 3.10 14.58 -0.33
CA TRP A 21 3.86 15.42 0.58
C TRP A 21 3.35 16.86 0.62
N ASN A 22 3.68 17.54 1.71
CA ASN A 22 3.52 18.99 1.82
C ASN A 22 4.63 19.60 2.69
N GLY A 23 4.94 20.87 2.45
CA GLY A 23 5.83 21.66 3.31
C GLY A 23 5.04 22.53 4.28
N PHE A 24 5.60 22.80 5.46
CA PHE A 24 5.04 23.73 6.43
C PHE A 24 6.15 24.43 7.23
N MET A 25 5.83 25.59 7.81
CA MET A 25 6.79 26.41 8.56
C MET A 25 6.52 26.31 10.06
N VAL A 26 7.59 26.21 10.85
CA VAL A 26 7.53 26.19 12.32
C VAL A 26 8.55 27.17 12.88
N GLU A 27 8.11 28.07 13.76
CA GLU A 27 9.01 29.02 14.44
C GLU A 27 9.26 28.63 15.89
N ASP A 28 8.24 28.12 16.58
CA ASP A 28 8.29 27.71 17.99
C ASP A 28 8.46 26.19 18.08
N LEU A 29 9.63 25.74 18.55
CA LEU A 29 9.94 24.31 18.69
C LEU A 29 9.50 23.72 20.02
N ASP A 30 9.19 24.57 21.00
CA ASP A 30 8.74 24.14 22.33
C ASP A 30 7.21 23.97 22.36
N ALA A 31 6.51 24.49 21.35
CA ALA A 31 5.07 24.36 21.20
C ALA A 31 4.67 22.95 20.69
N PRO A 32 3.78 22.23 21.41
CA PRO A 32 3.28 20.94 20.98
C PRO A 32 2.67 20.97 19.58
N CYS A 33 3.06 19.99 18.76
CA CYS A 33 2.60 19.83 17.39
C CYS A 33 2.14 18.40 17.11
N ASP A 34 0.92 18.28 16.59
CA ASP A 34 0.27 17.01 16.31
C ASP A 34 -0.05 16.87 14.82
N VAL A 35 0.11 15.65 14.30
CA VAL A 35 -0.44 15.25 13.00
C VAL A 35 -1.70 14.42 13.24
N TRP A 36 -2.82 14.85 12.64
CA TRP A 36 -4.06 14.10 12.61
C TRP A 36 -4.22 13.52 11.20
N ILE A 37 -4.45 12.22 11.06
CA ILE A 37 -4.44 11.56 9.74
C ILE A 37 -5.43 10.40 9.65
N CYS A 38 -6.02 10.23 8.46
CA CYS A 38 -6.81 9.07 8.08
C CYS A 38 -6.65 8.77 6.57
N ALA A 39 -6.88 7.52 6.17
CA ALA A 39 -6.84 7.10 4.76
C ALA A 39 -7.85 5.97 4.49
N THR A 40 -8.00 5.53 3.24
CA THR A 40 -8.94 4.45 2.91
C THR A 40 -8.49 3.07 3.42
N ASP A 41 -7.29 2.60 3.06
CA ASP A 41 -6.86 1.22 3.32
C ASP A 41 -5.67 1.16 4.27
N LYS A 42 -4.49 1.62 3.82
CA LYS A 42 -3.29 1.71 4.63
C LYS A 42 -2.50 2.97 4.30
N TYR A 43 -1.86 3.55 5.31
CA TYR A 43 -0.86 4.60 5.12
C TYR A 43 0.41 4.33 5.93
N MET A 44 1.52 4.93 5.50
CA MET A 44 2.73 5.16 6.28
C MET A 44 2.98 6.67 6.35
N LEU A 45 3.16 7.21 7.55
CA LEU A 45 3.35 8.64 7.80
C LEU A 45 4.81 8.92 8.15
N PHE A 46 5.39 9.93 7.51
CA PHE A 46 6.72 10.45 7.79
C PHE A 46 6.65 11.96 8.05
N VAL A 47 7.43 12.43 9.02
CA VAL A 47 7.69 13.85 9.26
C VAL A 47 9.20 14.05 9.25
N ASN A 48 9.70 14.97 8.42
CA ASN A 48 11.13 15.23 8.24
C ASN A 48 11.97 13.96 7.98
N GLY A 49 11.40 12.99 7.26
CA GLY A 49 12.05 11.70 6.94
C GLY A 49 11.94 10.62 8.01
N VAL A 50 11.36 10.92 9.18
CA VAL A 50 11.22 9.96 10.28
C VAL A 50 9.83 9.32 10.25
N LEU A 51 9.77 7.98 10.24
CA LEU A 51 8.52 7.23 10.30
C LEU A 51 7.82 7.46 11.64
N GLN A 52 6.58 7.96 11.58
CA GLN A 52 5.74 8.17 12.76
C GLN A 52 4.85 6.97 13.04
N GLY A 53 4.31 6.35 11.99
CA GLY A 53 3.45 5.20 12.16
C GLY A 53 2.77 4.73 10.91
N THR A 54 1.92 3.73 11.11
CA THR A 54 1.12 3.12 10.06
C THR A 54 -0.32 2.98 10.52
N GLY A 55 -1.24 3.28 9.62
CA GLY A 55 -2.66 3.26 9.89
C GLY A 55 -3.48 3.11 8.61
N PRO A 56 -4.77 3.50 8.63
CA PRO A 56 -5.55 3.73 9.84
C PRO A 56 -5.85 2.41 10.58
N ALA A 57 -6.59 2.49 11.67
CA ALA A 57 -7.32 1.33 12.19
C ALA A 57 -8.39 0.84 11.18
N ARG A 58 -8.84 -0.40 11.36
CA ARG A 58 -9.87 -0.98 10.49
C ARG A 58 -11.12 -0.12 10.56
N SER A 59 -11.62 0.24 9.39
CA SER A 59 -12.66 1.25 9.20
C SER A 59 -13.79 0.65 8.37
N THR A 60 -14.99 1.22 8.46
CA THR A 60 -16.11 0.90 7.57
C THR A 60 -16.15 1.92 6.43
N ARG A 61 -17.15 1.82 5.54
CA ARG A 61 -17.36 2.86 4.52
C ARG A 61 -17.81 4.18 5.16
N GLN A 62 -18.65 4.10 6.19
CA GLN A 62 -19.28 5.24 6.85
C GLN A 62 -18.42 5.81 7.99
N GLU A 63 -17.54 5.00 8.59
CA GLU A 63 -16.71 5.41 9.73
C GLU A 63 -15.24 5.18 9.48
N GLY A 64 -14.42 6.21 9.71
CA GLY A 64 -12.96 6.14 9.70
C GLY A 64 -12.38 6.56 11.04
N TRP A 65 -11.18 6.06 11.34
CA TRP A 65 -10.46 6.38 12.56
C TRP A 65 -9.32 7.34 12.28
N ILE A 66 -9.31 8.48 12.97
CA ILE A 66 -8.20 9.43 12.99
C ILE A 66 -7.13 8.87 13.93
N ASP A 67 -5.93 8.71 13.40
CA ASP A 67 -4.74 8.53 14.22
C ASP A 67 -4.13 9.91 14.53
N ARG A 68 -3.57 10.05 15.73
CA ARG A 68 -2.84 11.25 16.18
C ARG A 68 -1.41 10.89 16.51
N TYR A 69 -0.48 11.72 16.06
CA TYR A 69 0.95 11.59 16.33
C TYR A 69 1.48 12.91 16.86
N ASP A 70 2.05 12.88 18.06
CA ASP A 70 2.89 13.97 18.55
C ASP A 70 4.20 13.94 17.77
N VAL A 71 4.49 15.03 17.05
CA VAL A 71 5.69 15.18 16.22
C VAL A 71 6.59 16.31 16.70
N THR A 72 6.32 16.87 17.88
CA THR A 72 7.01 18.05 18.44
C THR A 72 8.52 17.86 18.43
N SER A 73 8.99 16.70 18.90
CA SER A 73 10.43 16.37 18.99
C SER A 73 11.16 16.23 17.65
N LEU A 74 10.43 16.26 16.53
CA LEU A 74 10.98 16.06 15.18
C LEU A 74 11.05 17.35 14.37
N LEU A 75 10.45 18.42 14.87
CA LEU A 75 10.39 19.70 14.19
C LEU A 75 11.75 20.38 14.13
N ARG A 76 11.91 21.22 13.11
CA ARG A 76 13.06 22.09 12.91
C ARG A 76 12.56 23.50 12.73
N LYS A 77 13.33 24.50 13.16
CA LYS A 77 12.96 25.90 12.91
C LYS A 77 12.98 26.16 11.40
N GLY A 78 11.96 26.82 10.88
CA GLY A 78 11.75 27.04 9.46
C GLY A 78 10.99 25.90 8.77
N LYS A 79 11.49 25.45 7.61
CA LYS A 79 10.79 24.49 6.73
C LYS A 79 10.84 23.07 7.28
N ASN A 80 9.66 22.47 7.39
CA ASN A 80 9.44 21.06 7.72
C ASN A 80 8.65 20.38 6.59
N THR A 81 8.68 19.05 6.57
CA THR A 81 7.94 18.25 5.58
C THR A 81 7.11 17.17 6.24
N ILE A 82 5.90 16.97 5.71
CA ILE A 82 5.11 15.77 5.90
C ILE A 82 5.13 14.99 4.60
N ALA A 83 5.34 13.68 4.69
CA ALA A 83 5.27 12.76 3.56
C ALA A 83 4.43 11.54 3.95
N VAL A 84 3.53 11.11 3.07
CA VAL A 84 2.61 10.02 3.33
C VAL A 84 2.57 9.07 2.15
N SER A 85 2.71 7.78 2.40
CA SER A 85 2.42 6.75 1.41
C SER A 85 1.05 6.16 1.72
N VAL A 86 0.12 6.19 0.78
CA VAL A 86 -1.19 5.55 0.93
C VAL A 86 -1.32 4.39 -0.05
N TRP A 87 -1.56 3.21 0.48
CA TRP A 87 -1.76 1.99 -0.29
C TRP A 87 -3.26 1.64 -0.32
N ASN A 88 -3.89 1.83 -1.48
CA ASN A 88 -5.24 1.39 -1.78
C ASN A 88 -5.21 0.03 -2.49
N TYR A 89 -5.93 -0.95 -1.94
CA TYR A 89 -5.98 -2.29 -2.51
C TYR A 89 -6.90 -2.35 -3.74
N GLY A 90 -7.90 -1.47 -3.81
CA GLY A 90 -8.90 -1.46 -4.86
C GLY A 90 -9.83 -2.67 -4.82
N TYR A 91 -9.97 -3.32 -3.65
CA TYR A 91 -10.94 -4.37 -3.35
C TYR A 91 -11.00 -4.66 -1.84
N SER A 92 -12.11 -5.22 -1.38
CA SER A 92 -12.34 -5.65 0.00
C SER A 92 -11.47 -6.85 0.37
N THR A 93 -11.10 -6.89 1.62
CA THR A 93 -10.46 -8.03 2.30
C THR A 93 -11.26 -8.34 3.56
N TYR A 94 -10.81 -9.27 4.40
CA TYR A 94 -11.42 -9.46 5.72
C TYR A 94 -11.03 -8.35 6.72
N GLN A 95 -10.19 -7.40 6.29
CA GLN A 95 -9.69 -6.30 7.11
C GLN A 95 -10.00 -4.92 6.53
N SER A 96 -10.57 -4.84 5.33
CA SER A 96 -10.93 -3.58 4.68
C SER A 96 -12.12 -3.76 3.75
N LEU A 97 -12.95 -2.73 3.64
CA LEU A 97 -14.03 -2.68 2.66
C LEU A 97 -13.56 -1.82 1.49
N TYR A 98 -13.82 -2.28 0.27
CA TYR A 98 -13.55 -1.50 -0.94
C TYR A 98 -14.20 -0.12 -0.84
N ASP A 99 -13.35 0.87 -1.07
CA ASP A 99 -13.65 2.28 -1.26
C ASP A 99 -12.51 2.89 -2.12
N HIS A 100 -12.80 4.00 -2.79
CA HIS A 100 -11.81 4.72 -3.58
C HIS A 100 -10.67 5.22 -2.68
N GLY A 101 -9.45 5.27 -3.20
CA GLY A 101 -8.28 5.80 -2.52
C GLY A 101 -8.46 7.26 -2.12
N LYS A 102 -8.17 7.57 -0.85
CA LYS A 102 -8.27 8.91 -0.27
C LYS A 102 -7.28 9.05 0.89
N LEU A 103 -6.78 10.27 1.08
CA LEU A 103 -5.99 10.71 2.22
C LEU A 103 -6.63 11.97 2.81
N ILE A 104 -6.60 12.11 4.13
CA ILE A 104 -6.88 13.37 4.81
C ILE A 104 -5.89 13.55 5.96
N PHE A 105 -5.31 14.74 6.10
CA PHE A 105 -4.46 15.06 7.24
C PHE A 105 -4.54 16.54 7.63
N ASP A 106 -4.24 16.81 8.89
CA ASP A 106 -4.02 18.14 9.44
C ASP A 106 -2.74 18.12 10.30
N ILE A 107 -1.94 19.17 10.24
CA ILE A 107 -0.85 19.44 11.19
C ILE A 107 -1.26 20.64 12.01
N LEU A 108 -1.29 20.47 13.32
CA LEU A 108 -1.71 21.50 14.26
C LEU A 108 -0.58 21.83 15.23
N GLN A 109 -0.42 23.10 15.55
CA GLN A 109 0.43 23.55 16.65
C GLN A 109 -0.39 24.43 17.58
N ARG A 110 -0.50 24.06 18.85
CA ARG A 110 -1.40 24.73 19.83
C ARG A 110 -2.86 24.82 19.37
N GLY A 111 -3.32 23.86 18.58
CA GLY A 111 -4.68 23.84 18.03
C GLY A 111 -4.88 24.68 16.76
N GLU A 112 -3.88 25.47 16.35
CA GLU A 112 -3.89 26.21 15.09
C GLU A 112 -3.38 25.34 13.95
N VAL A 113 -4.03 25.41 12.79
CA VAL A 113 -3.66 24.63 11.61
C VAL A 113 -2.44 25.24 10.93
N LEU A 114 -1.33 24.50 10.91
CA LEU A 114 -0.14 24.88 10.15
C LEU A 114 -0.26 24.48 8.67
N VAL A 115 -0.81 23.29 8.42
CA VAL A 115 -1.08 22.79 7.08
C VAL A 115 -2.14 21.70 7.11
N SER A 116 -2.98 21.66 6.07
CA SER A 116 -4.01 20.63 5.88
C SER A 116 -3.91 20.03 4.49
N SER A 117 -4.40 18.80 4.33
CA SER A 117 -4.58 18.19 3.02
C SER A 117 -5.58 18.99 2.17
N GLY A 118 -5.28 19.17 0.89
CA GLY A 118 -6.12 19.93 -0.05
C GLY A 118 -5.45 20.06 -1.42
N GLU A 119 -5.97 20.94 -2.28
CA GLU A 119 -5.44 21.16 -3.64
C GLU A 119 -3.98 21.64 -3.68
N SER A 120 -3.49 22.20 -2.57
CA SER A 120 -2.08 22.59 -2.42
C SER A 120 -1.14 21.40 -2.20
N THR A 121 -1.66 20.25 -1.79
CA THR A 121 -0.86 19.05 -1.49
C THR A 121 -0.32 18.43 -2.77
N TRP A 122 0.95 17.99 -2.73
CA TRP A 122 1.57 17.28 -3.83
C TRP A 122 1.34 15.78 -3.72
N CYS A 123 1.14 15.12 -4.86
CA CYS A 123 1.02 13.67 -4.92
C CYS A 123 1.64 13.10 -6.19
N MET A 124 1.98 11.81 -6.17
CA MET A 124 2.41 11.04 -7.33
C MET A 124 2.15 9.56 -7.11
N LYS A 125 1.98 8.80 -8.20
CA LYS A 125 1.96 7.34 -8.13
C LYS A 125 3.33 6.82 -7.71
N ASP A 126 3.35 5.81 -6.84
CA ASP A 126 4.58 5.08 -6.55
C ASP A 126 4.92 4.13 -7.70
N ALA A 127 5.86 4.56 -8.55
CA ALA A 127 6.28 3.81 -9.74
C ALA A 127 6.99 2.49 -9.40
N GLY A 128 7.57 2.37 -8.19
CA GLY A 128 8.24 1.14 -7.77
C GLY A 128 7.26 0.04 -7.35
N LEU A 129 6.02 0.36 -6.96
CA LEU A 129 5.04 -0.68 -6.64
C LEU A 129 4.69 -1.49 -7.90
N ILE A 130 4.76 -2.82 -7.79
CA ILE A 130 4.31 -3.75 -8.83
C ILE A 130 2.82 -4.10 -8.59
N PRO A 131 1.86 -3.55 -9.36
CA PRO A 131 0.43 -3.75 -9.07
C PRO A 131 -0.03 -5.20 -9.32
N GLY A 132 0.69 -5.92 -10.20
CA GLY A 132 0.45 -7.31 -10.56
C GLY A 132 0.91 -8.35 -9.52
N ALA A 133 1.40 -7.91 -8.35
CA ALA A 133 1.88 -8.79 -7.30
C ALA A 133 0.84 -9.85 -6.87
N PRO A 134 1.28 -11.07 -6.49
CA PRO A 134 0.41 -12.08 -5.89
C PRO A 134 -0.41 -11.55 -4.72
N LYS A 135 -1.68 -11.99 -4.63
CA LYS A 135 -2.47 -11.78 -3.42
C LYS A 135 -1.93 -12.70 -2.32
N ARG A 136 -1.69 -12.17 -1.11
CA ARG A 136 -1.16 -12.96 0.02
C ARG A 136 -2.07 -14.13 0.39
N ASN A 137 -3.36 -13.82 0.57
CA ASN A 137 -4.46 -14.77 0.81
C ASN A 137 -5.79 -14.00 0.71
N VAL A 138 -6.94 -14.67 0.93
CA VAL A 138 -8.25 -14.02 0.84
C VAL A 138 -8.50 -12.97 1.93
N ASN A 139 -7.86 -13.10 3.09
CA ASN A 139 -8.08 -12.28 4.28
C ASN A 139 -7.33 -10.94 4.25
N LEU A 140 -6.24 -10.85 3.49
CA LEU A 140 -5.30 -9.72 3.48
C LEU A 140 -5.20 -9.04 2.11
N GLY A 141 -4.53 -7.89 2.09
CA GLY A 141 -4.16 -7.19 0.86
C GLY A 141 -3.08 -7.91 0.02
N PRO A 142 -2.67 -7.31 -1.11
CA PRO A 142 -1.62 -7.83 -1.98
C PRO A 142 -0.26 -7.97 -1.27
N ALA A 143 0.61 -8.84 -1.79
CA ALA A 143 2.01 -8.82 -1.39
C ALA A 143 2.66 -7.50 -1.87
N ASP A 144 3.58 -6.96 -1.08
CA ASP A 144 4.31 -5.75 -1.48
C ASP A 144 5.53 -6.19 -2.31
N TYR A 145 5.42 -6.00 -3.63
CA TYR A 145 6.52 -6.24 -4.56
C TYR A 145 6.95 -4.87 -5.08
N TYR A 146 8.25 -4.62 -5.01
CA TYR A 146 8.82 -3.31 -5.28
C TYR A 146 10.02 -3.42 -6.22
N ASP A 147 10.00 -2.63 -7.29
CA ASP A 147 11.17 -2.40 -8.13
C ASP A 147 11.82 -1.08 -7.76
N ALA A 148 12.96 -1.17 -7.05
CA ALA A 148 13.72 -0.01 -6.60
C ALA A 148 14.43 0.74 -7.73
N GLN A 149 14.47 0.20 -8.96
CA GLN A 149 14.98 0.92 -10.12
C GLN A 149 13.97 1.93 -10.68
N LEU A 150 12.67 1.71 -10.42
CA LEU A 150 11.59 2.57 -10.90
C LEU A 150 11.13 3.60 -9.87
N GLY A 151 11.31 3.31 -8.58
CA GLY A 151 10.90 4.20 -7.49
C GLY A 151 12.08 4.91 -6.84
N ASP A 152 11.94 6.21 -6.58
CA ASP A 152 12.92 6.96 -5.79
C ASP A 152 12.66 6.77 -4.29
N GLY A 153 13.49 5.94 -3.65
CA GLY A 153 13.41 5.66 -2.21
C GLY A 153 13.68 6.85 -1.29
N SER A 154 14.07 8.02 -1.81
CA SER A 154 14.32 9.24 -1.04
C SER A 154 13.10 10.16 -0.94
N TRP A 155 11.95 9.80 -1.53
CA TRP A 155 10.73 10.63 -1.55
C TRP A 155 10.25 11.08 -0.17
N PHE A 156 10.46 10.30 0.89
CA PHE A 156 10.09 10.69 2.26
C PHE A 156 11.19 11.48 2.99
N LEU A 157 12.44 11.42 2.52
CA LEU A 157 13.58 12.17 3.07
C LEU A 157 13.66 13.59 2.48
N HIS A 158 13.54 13.69 1.15
CA HIS A 158 13.69 14.92 0.39
C HIS A 158 12.61 15.03 -0.70
N PRO A 159 11.32 15.05 -0.33
CA PRO A 159 10.24 15.07 -1.31
C PRO A 159 10.35 16.25 -2.29
N ASP A 160 10.82 17.40 -1.83
CA ASP A 160 10.98 18.61 -2.63
C ASP A 160 12.05 18.53 -3.72
N LYS A 161 12.89 17.48 -3.71
CA LYS A 161 13.90 17.22 -4.74
C LYS A 161 13.46 16.18 -5.78
N ILE A 162 12.32 15.54 -5.58
CA ILE A 162 11.80 14.52 -6.49
C ILE A 162 11.02 15.20 -7.62
N ASN A 163 11.23 14.74 -8.85
CA ASN A 163 10.46 15.17 -10.01
C ASN A 163 9.19 14.32 -10.18
N GLY A 164 8.18 14.85 -10.87
CA GLY A 164 6.97 14.10 -11.20
C GLY A 164 5.80 14.30 -10.23
N TRP A 165 5.95 15.15 -9.22
CA TRP A 165 4.83 15.58 -8.40
C TRP A 165 3.78 16.34 -9.22
N GLN A 166 2.52 16.04 -8.95
CA GLN A 166 1.36 16.79 -9.42
C GLN A 166 0.51 17.23 -8.22
N LYS A 167 -0.40 18.17 -8.42
CA LYS A 167 -1.34 18.55 -7.37
C LYS A 167 -2.37 17.45 -7.15
N ALA A 168 -2.64 17.17 -5.87
CA ALA A 168 -3.71 16.27 -5.49
C ALA A 168 -5.07 16.89 -5.82
N VAL A 169 -6.05 16.04 -6.11
CA VAL A 169 -7.44 16.44 -6.37
C VAL A 169 -8.30 16.20 -5.15
N VAL A 170 -9.20 17.13 -4.85
CA VAL A 170 -10.18 16.96 -3.77
C VAL A 170 -11.21 15.91 -4.18
N CYS A 171 -11.35 14.89 -3.34
CA CYS A 171 -12.40 13.88 -3.44
C CYS A 171 -13.74 14.51 -3.06
N LYS A 172 -14.61 14.70 -4.04
CA LYS A 172 -15.95 15.24 -3.83
C LYS A 172 -16.84 14.22 -3.13
N GLN A 173 -17.83 14.71 -2.36
CA GLN A 173 -18.93 13.92 -1.78
C GLN A 173 -18.49 12.77 -0.84
N VAL A 174 -17.41 12.97 -0.08
CA VAL A 174 -16.97 11.97 0.90
C VAL A 174 -17.82 12.06 2.16
N ASN A 175 -18.82 11.18 2.27
CA ASN A 175 -19.64 11.03 3.47
C ASN A 175 -19.06 9.96 4.41
N LYS A 176 -17.95 10.30 5.08
CA LYS A 176 -17.28 9.42 6.05
C LYS A 176 -17.12 10.14 7.38
N ARG A 177 -17.77 9.61 8.42
CA ARG A 177 -17.65 10.11 9.79
C ARG A 177 -16.28 9.71 10.34
N LEU A 178 -15.48 10.71 10.68
CA LEU A 178 -14.19 10.49 11.32
C LEU A 178 -14.33 10.52 12.84
N ARG A 179 -13.74 9.54 13.51
CA ARG A 179 -13.72 9.42 14.96
C ARG A 179 -12.30 9.30 15.45
N GLU A 180 -12.04 9.82 16.63
CA GLU A 180 -10.78 9.61 17.32
C GLU A 180 -10.70 8.15 17.76
N LEU A 181 -9.55 7.54 17.50
CA LEU A 181 -9.28 6.22 18.01
C LEU A 181 -8.87 6.35 19.49
N PRO A 182 -9.61 5.76 20.46
CA PRO A 182 -9.40 6.04 21.89
C PRO A 182 -7.98 5.78 22.36
N GLU A 183 -7.39 4.65 21.93
CA GLU A 183 -5.95 4.42 22.02
C GLU A 183 -5.52 3.42 20.93
N ARG A 184 -4.38 3.69 20.27
CA ARG A 184 -3.64 2.69 19.52
C ARG A 184 -2.15 2.87 19.74
N LYS A 185 -1.68 2.53 20.94
CA LYS A 185 -0.24 2.45 21.22
C LYS A 185 0.33 1.25 20.48
N ARG A 186 0.96 1.50 19.33
CA ARG A 186 1.79 0.52 18.63
C ARG A 186 3.24 0.77 19.02
N THR A 187 3.90 -0.23 19.57
CA THR A 187 5.35 -0.18 19.80
C THR A 187 6.06 -0.77 18.58
N ILE A 188 6.99 -0.01 18.02
CA ILE A 188 7.91 -0.51 17.00
C ILE A 188 9.22 -0.82 17.71
N GLU A 189 9.65 -2.07 17.63
CA GLU A 189 10.91 -2.53 18.21
C GLU A 189 11.73 -3.19 17.10
N ALA A 190 12.94 -2.68 16.86
CA ALA A 190 13.87 -3.29 15.92
C ALA A 190 14.48 -4.55 16.55
N LYS A 191 14.24 -5.72 15.94
CA LYS A 191 14.81 -6.99 16.38
C LYS A 191 15.76 -7.53 15.33
N LEU A 192 17.00 -7.80 15.73
CA LEU A 192 18.00 -8.42 14.86
C LEU A 192 17.86 -9.95 14.87
N PRO A 193 18.07 -10.63 13.72
CA PRO A 193 18.18 -12.08 13.68
C PRO A 193 19.29 -12.59 14.61
N LYS A 194 19.06 -13.71 15.31
CA LYS A 194 20.03 -14.28 16.27
C LYS A 194 21.11 -15.16 15.64
N ARG A 195 20.81 -15.80 14.50
CA ARG A 195 21.72 -16.71 13.79
C ARG A 195 21.29 -16.95 12.35
N ILE A 196 22.24 -17.30 11.50
CA ILE A 196 21.99 -17.87 10.16
C ILE A 196 21.81 -19.38 10.32
N VAL A 197 20.72 -19.94 9.77
CA VAL A 197 20.40 -21.38 9.92
C VAL A 197 21.05 -22.21 8.82
N ARG A 198 21.10 -21.69 7.60
CA ARG A 198 21.63 -22.39 6.42
C ARG A 198 22.04 -21.37 5.38
N ILE A 199 23.13 -21.68 4.68
CA ILE A 199 23.54 -21.04 3.43
C ILE A 199 23.56 -22.16 2.40
N GLN A 200 22.97 -21.92 1.23
CA GLN A 200 22.88 -22.89 0.16
C GLN A 200 22.86 -22.18 -1.17
N ASP A 201 23.50 -22.78 -2.16
CA ASP A 201 23.32 -22.38 -3.56
C ASP A 201 22.01 -22.97 -4.06
N VAL A 202 21.24 -22.15 -4.78
CA VAL A 202 19.97 -22.54 -5.38
C VAL A 202 19.91 -22.00 -6.79
N GLU A 203 19.36 -22.80 -7.70
CA GLU A 203 19.09 -22.39 -9.08
C GLU A 203 17.59 -22.29 -9.29
N ASN A 204 17.17 -21.29 -10.07
CA ASN A 204 15.78 -21.14 -10.43
C ASN A 204 15.46 -21.98 -11.68
N ASP A 205 15.23 -23.28 -11.48
CA ASP A 205 15.00 -24.25 -12.57
C ASP A 205 13.51 -24.41 -12.94
N CYS A 206 12.66 -23.43 -12.60
CA CYS A 206 11.24 -23.49 -12.95
C CYS A 206 10.63 -22.12 -13.26
N GLN A 207 9.63 -22.13 -14.15
CA GLN A 207 8.77 -20.97 -14.36
C GLN A 207 7.58 -21.04 -13.40
N VAL A 208 7.36 -19.97 -12.64
CA VAL A 208 6.26 -19.87 -11.67
C VAL A 208 5.22 -18.88 -12.18
N PHE A 209 3.99 -19.37 -12.36
CA PHE A 209 2.83 -18.55 -12.73
C PHE A 209 1.88 -18.43 -11.56
N THR A 210 1.54 -17.20 -11.16
CA THR A 210 0.50 -16.95 -10.16
C THR A 210 -0.74 -16.40 -10.84
N VAL A 211 -1.85 -17.12 -10.73
CA VAL A 211 -3.12 -16.73 -11.34
C VAL A 211 -4.11 -16.30 -10.26
N ASN A 212 -4.50 -15.02 -10.28
CA ASN A 212 -5.65 -14.57 -9.49
C ASN A 212 -6.94 -14.88 -10.26
N GLN A 213 -7.49 -16.07 -10.04
CA GLN A 213 -8.68 -16.56 -10.74
C GLN A 213 -9.88 -15.63 -10.61
N ARG A 214 -10.09 -15.05 -9.43
CA ARG A 214 -11.18 -14.09 -9.21
C ARG A 214 -11.02 -12.86 -10.10
N ARG A 215 -9.81 -12.31 -10.21
CA ARG A 215 -9.55 -11.18 -11.11
C ARG A 215 -9.73 -11.57 -12.58
N ALA A 216 -9.31 -12.77 -12.96
CA ALA A 216 -9.39 -13.25 -14.34
C ALA A 216 -10.83 -13.50 -14.80
N LEU A 217 -11.68 -14.06 -13.93
CA LEU A 217 -13.05 -14.47 -14.27
C LEU A 217 -14.10 -13.44 -13.84
N PHE A 218 -13.80 -12.59 -12.86
CA PHE A 218 -14.72 -11.63 -12.28
C PHE A 218 -14.02 -10.27 -12.06
N ALA A 219 -13.53 -9.67 -13.15
CA ALA A 219 -12.69 -8.47 -13.13
C ALA A 219 -13.32 -7.29 -12.36
N ASP A 220 -14.65 -7.13 -12.43
CA ASP A 220 -15.36 -6.01 -11.81
C ASP A 220 -15.67 -6.22 -10.33
N ARG A 221 -15.59 -7.45 -9.81
CA ARG A 221 -15.86 -7.71 -8.38
C ARG A 221 -14.84 -7.00 -7.49
N ARG A 222 -15.34 -6.40 -6.41
CA ARG A 222 -14.59 -5.62 -5.43
C ARG A 222 -14.84 -6.06 -3.98
N ASP A 223 -15.78 -6.96 -3.74
CA ASP A 223 -16.07 -7.54 -2.43
C ASP A 223 -15.10 -8.68 -2.05
N ALA A 224 -15.26 -9.20 -0.84
CA ALA A 224 -14.51 -10.33 -0.30
C ALA A 224 -15.37 -11.58 -0.10
N ASP A 225 -16.55 -11.63 -0.72
CA ASP A 225 -17.49 -12.73 -0.55
C ASP A 225 -16.98 -13.97 -1.27
N GLU A 226 -17.33 -15.14 -0.76
CA GLU A 226 -17.01 -16.40 -1.43
C GLU A 226 -17.59 -16.43 -2.85
N THR A 227 -16.88 -17.08 -3.76
CA THR A 227 -17.32 -17.22 -5.15
C THR A 227 -17.03 -18.63 -5.60
N ASN A 228 -18.10 -19.41 -5.77
CA ASN A 228 -18.01 -20.73 -6.39
C ASN A 228 -17.87 -20.55 -7.89
N LEU A 229 -16.95 -21.28 -8.50
CA LEU A 229 -16.69 -21.24 -9.93
C LEU A 229 -16.41 -22.63 -10.48
N ASN A 230 -16.84 -22.88 -11.70
CA ASN A 230 -16.45 -24.03 -12.50
C ASN A 230 -15.79 -23.51 -13.77
N ALA A 231 -14.48 -23.69 -13.89
CA ALA A 231 -13.68 -23.17 -15.00
C ALA A 231 -12.44 -24.03 -15.21
N PHE A 232 -11.87 -23.96 -16.41
CA PHE A 232 -10.60 -24.59 -16.75
C PHE A 232 -9.50 -23.52 -16.81
N LEU A 233 -8.32 -23.88 -16.31
CA LEU A 233 -7.08 -23.15 -16.61
C LEU A 233 -6.32 -23.97 -17.65
N GLY A 234 -6.16 -23.41 -18.85
CA GLY A 234 -5.40 -24.02 -19.94
C GLY A 234 -4.13 -23.23 -20.25
N CYS A 235 -3.11 -23.93 -20.74
CA CYS A 235 -1.92 -23.30 -21.34
C CYS A 235 -1.44 -24.15 -22.52
N VAL A 236 -0.72 -23.53 -23.45
CA VAL A 236 -0.03 -24.24 -24.55
C VAL A 236 1.46 -24.19 -24.27
N LEU A 237 2.07 -25.35 -24.10
CA LEU A 237 3.51 -25.49 -23.93
C LEU A 237 4.15 -25.73 -25.29
N ARG A 238 5.08 -24.87 -25.68
CA ARG A 238 5.83 -24.99 -26.93
C ARG A 238 7.30 -25.24 -26.61
N SER A 239 7.91 -26.11 -27.38
CA SER A 239 9.32 -26.46 -27.25
C SER A 239 9.94 -26.62 -28.62
N GLU A 240 11.12 -26.05 -28.83
CA GLU A 240 11.88 -26.19 -30.08
C GLU A 240 12.55 -27.56 -30.22
N GLN A 241 12.67 -28.29 -29.11
CA GLN A 241 13.27 -29.62 -29.05
C GLN A 241 12.40 -30.60 -28.27
N CYS A 242 12.57 -31.91 -28.48
CA CYS A 242 11.90 -32.91 -27.66
C CYS A 242 12.44 -32.87 -26.23
N GLN A 243 11.58 -32.67 -25.23
CA GLN A 243 12.00 -32.61 -23.84
C GLN A 243 10.90 -33.05 -22.86
N ARG A 244 11.33 -33.41 -21.64
CA ARG A 244 10.46 -33.75 -20.51
C ARG A 244 10.32 -32.55 -19.59
N GLY A 245 9.15 -32.40 -18.98
CA GLY A 245 8.91 -31.36 -17.99
C GLY A 245 7.95 -31.80 -16.88
N VAL A 246 7.86 -30.97 -15.86
CA VAL A 246 6.96 -31.17 -14.72
C VAL A 246 6.08 -29.94 -14.54
N ILE A 247 4.78 -30.14 -14.41
CA ILE A 247 3.85 -29.11 -13.92
C ILE A 247 3.57 -29.42 -12.45
N SER A 248 3.77 -28.42 -11.60
CA SER A 248 3.47 -28.50 -10.17
C SER A 248 2.51 -27.40 -9.76
N PHE A 249 1.50 -27.77 -8.96
CA PHE A 249 0.61 -26.83 -8.30
C PHE A 249 0.97 -26.73 -6.82
N PRO A 250 1.71 -25.68 -6.39
CA PRO A 250 2.31 -25.61 -5.05
C PRO A 250 1.29 -25.45 -3.91
N ASN A 251 0.02 -25.18 -4.22
CA ASN A 251 -1.04 -25.02 -3.22
C ASN A 251 -1.56 -26.37 -2.71
N ARG A 252 -0.90 -26.86 -1.65
CA ARG A 252 -1.29 -27.89 -0.67
C ARG A 252 -1.14 -29.37 -1.09
N LYS A 253 -0.59 -30.14 -0.14
CA LYS A 253 -0.58 -31.62 -0.06
C LYS A 253 -1.96 -32.30 -0.09
N TRP A 254 -3.05 -31.53 -0.15
CA TRP A 254 -4.42 -32.06 -0.10
C TRP A 254 -5.10 -32.11 -1.49
N ASN A 255 -4.72 -31.21 -2.41
CA ASN A 255 -5.30 -31.12 -3.77
C ASN A 255 -4.23 -30.87 -4.86
N GLY A 256 -2.93 -31.05 -4.54
CA GLY A 256 -1.85 -30.82 -5.48
C GLY A 256 -1.86 -31.86 -6.59
N ILE A 257 -2.32 -31.48 -7.77
CA ILE A 257 -2.11 -32.26 -8.98
C ILE A 257 -0.61 -32.18 -9.31
N PHE A 258 0.06 -33.32 -9.42
CA PHE A 258 1.42 -33.41 -9.95
C PHE A 258 1.33 -34.15 -11.28
N GLY A 259 1.83 -33.55 -12.35
CA GLY A 259 1.77 -34.13 -13.69
C GLY A 259 3.11 -34.00 -14.40
N SER A 260 3.68 -35.12 -14.80
CA SER A 260 4.76 -35.14 -15.79
C SER A 260 4.18 -35.04 -17.19
N PHE A 261 4.86 -34.34 -18.08
CA PHE A 261 4.50 -34.29 -19.49
C PHE A 261 5.75 -34.42 -20.38
N ARG A 262 5.53 -34.77 -21.64
CA ARG A 262 6.56 -34.72 -22.69
C ARG A 262 6.01 -33.91 -23.87
N VAL A 263 6.87 -33.09 -24.46
CA VAL A 263 6.60 -32.40 -25.72
C VAL A 263 7.50 -33.03 -26.79
N GLY A 264 6.92 -33.63 -27.84
CA GLY A 264 7.64 -34.37 -28.88
C GLY A 264 7.29 -35.87 -28.92
N GLU A 265 8.02 -36.66 -29.71
CA GLU A 265 7.72 -38.09 -29.95
C GLU A 265 7.87 -38.99 -28.69
N LYS A 266 7.16 -40.13 -28.71
CA LYS A 266 7.07 -41.10 -27.60
C LYS A 266 8.35 -41.90 -27.37
#